data_AF-A0A5M6DI25-F1
#
_entry.id   AF-A0A5M6DI25-F1
#
_cell.length_a   1.000
_cell.length_b   1.000
_cell.length_c   1.000
_cell.angle_alpha   90.00
_cell.angle_beta   90.00
_cell.angle_gamma   90.00
#
_symmetry.space_group_name_H-M   'P 1'
#
loop_
_entity.id
_entity.type
_entity.pdbx_description
1 polymer ?
#
loop_
_entity_poly.entity_id
_entity_poly.type
_entity_poly.pdbx_seq_one_letter_code
_entity_poly.pdbx_strand_id
1 'polypeptide(L)'
;MGTTSDGSRDSEQPNVAQRLRQRLNEAKALGFEVRSELFDGENANWCILGGKKVLFLDLAASTSEQLQQIEDALQDYSLQRAA
;
A
#
# COMPACT_ATOMS: atom_id res chain seq x y z
N MET A 1 1.49 -11.23 49.05
CA MET A 1 2.36 -11.72 47.95
C MET A 1 1.46 -12.47 46.98
N GLY A 2 1.15 -11.86 45.84
CA GLY A 2 0.26 -12.43 44.83
C GLY A 2 0.56 -11.75 43.51
N THR A 3 1.63 -12.21 42.87
CA THR A 3 2.05 -11.75 41.55
C THR A 3 1.11 -12.36 40.52
N THR A 4 0.13 -11.60 40.03
CA THR A 4 -0.52 -11.93 38.76
C THR A 4 0.41 -11.45 37.66
N SER A 5 1.10 -12.41 37.04
CA SER A 5 1.82 -12.23 35.78
C SER A 5 0.86 -11.65 34.74
N ASP A 6 1.12 -10.41 34.36
CA ASP A 6 0.56 -9.74 33.19
C ASP A 6 1.04 -10.49 31.95
N GLY A 7 0.07 -11.09 31.26
CA GLY A 7 0.28 -11.88 30.06
C GLY A 7 0.94 -11.03 28.97
N SER A 8 2.01 -11.57 28.43
CA SER A 8 2.74 -11.12 27.26
C SER A 8 1.86 -10.37 26.25
N ARG A 9 2.16 -9.09 26.02
CA ARG A 9 1.71 -8.34 24.85
C ARG A 9 2.21 -9.07 23.60
N ASP A 10 1.31 -9.74 22.90
CA ASP A 10 1.50 -10.14 21.52
C ASP A 10 2.10 -8.95 20.76
N SER A 11 3.23 -9.17 20.10
CA SER A 11 3.85 -8.22 19.20
C SER A 11 2.85 -7.83 18.11
N GLU A 12 2.25 -6.64 18.22
CA GLU A 12 1.24 -6.06 17.31
C GLU A 12 1.84 -5.71 15.92
N GLN A 13 2.33 -6.72 15.20
CA GLN A 13 2.68 -6.55 13.80
C GLN A 13 1.40 -6.37 12.99
N PRO A 14 1.26 -5.28 12.21
CA PRO A 14 0.05 -5.03 11.44
C PRO A 14 -0.14 -6.13 10.40
N ASN A 15 -1.36 -6.64 10.31
CA ASN A 15 -1.70 -7.62 9.29
C ASN A 15 -1.66 -7.00 7.88
N VAL A 16 -1.71 -7.86 6.84
CA VAL A 16 -1.59 -7.43 5.44
C VAL A 16 -2.64 -6.38 5.05
N ALA A 17 -3.87 -6.49 5.54
CA ALA A 17 -4.93 -5.52 5.24
C ALA A 17 -4.67 -4.17 5.92
N GLN A 18 -4.16 -4.17 7.15
CA GLN A 18 -3.76 -2.95 7.85
C GLN A 18 -2.60 -2.25 7.13
N ARG A 19 -1.60 -3.01 6.68
CA ARG A 19 -0.48 -2.50 5.89
C ARG A 19 -0.94 -1.90 4.56
N LEU A 20 -1.82 -2.59 3.82
CA LEU A 20 -2.39 -2.06 2.58
C LEU A 20 -3.12 -0.73 2.82
N ARG A 21 -3.94 -0.66 3.86
CA ARG A 21 -4.62 0.58 4.23
C ARG A 21 -3.65 1.70 4.58
N GLN A 22 -2.55 1.39 5.26
CA GLN A 22 -1.50 2.36 5.57
C GLN A 22 -0.85 2.91 4.29
N ARG A 23 -0.47 2.04 3.35
CA ARG A 23 0.13 2.45 2.07
C ARG A 23 -0.84 3.25 1.19
N LEU A 24 -2.13 2.89 1.20
CA LEU A 24 -3.17 3.66 0.51
C LEU A 24 -3.27 5.09 1.04
N ASN A 25 -3.17 5.27 2.36
CA ASN A 25 -3.19 6.60 2.97
C ASN A 25 -1.93 7.39 2.63
N GLU A 26 -0.76 6.74 2.60
CA GLU A 26 0.50 7.34 2.19
C GLU A 26 0.46 7.82 0.73
N ALA A 27 -0.03 6.99 -0.19
CA ALA A 27 -0.20 7.36 -1.59
C ALA A 27 -1.10 8.61 -1.74
N LYS A 28 -2.23 8.64 -1.02
CA LYS A 28 -3.11 9.82 -1.01
C LYS A 28 -2.42 11.06 -0.46
N ALA A 29 -1.63 10.93 0.60
CA ALA A 29 -0.86 12.04 1.16
C ALA A 29 0.21 12.58 0.20
N LEU A 30 0.75 11.73 -0.68
CA LEU A 30 1.67 12.11 -1.76
C LEU A 30 0.97 12.71 -2.99
N GLY A 31 -0.36 12.79 -2.97
CA GLY A 31 -1.18 13.36 -4.03
C GLY A 31 -1.54 12.37 -5.14
N PHE A 32 -1.44 11.06 -4.89
CA PHE A 32 -1.96 10.05 -5.82
C PHE A 32 -3.48 9.94 -5.71
N GLU A 33 -4.14 9.90 -6.86
CA GLU A 33 -5.47 9.33 -7.02
C GLU A 33 -5.32 7.82 -7.18
N VAL A 34 -5.80 7.04 -6.20
CA VAL A 34 -5.76 5.58 -6.27
C VAL A 34 -7.02 5.07 -6.95
N ARG A 35 -6.85 4.29 -8.02
CA ARG A 35 -7.94 3.67 -8.78
C ARG A 35 -7.81 2.16 -8.72
N SER A 36 -8.90 1.50 -8.34
CA SER A 36 -9.00 0.05 -8.42
C SER A 36 -9.71 -0.30 -9.73
N GLU A 37 -9.01 -0.97 -10.64
CA GLU A 37 -9.53 -1.38 -11.94
C GLU A 37 -9.23 -2.87 -12.17
N LEU A 38 -9.98 -3.52 -13.06
CA LEU A 38 -9.68 -4.90 -13.46
C LEU A 38 -8.56 -4.86 -14.49
N PHE A 39 -7.39 -5.40 -14.13
CA PHE A 39 -6.29 -5.60 -15.06
C PHE A 39 -6.20 -7.08 -15.41
N ASP A 40 -5.87 -7.40 -16.66
CA ASP A 40 -5.70 -8.78 -17.11
C ASP A 40 -4.28 -9.29 -16.75
N GLY A 41 -3.85 -9.06 -15.50
CA GLY A 41 -2.53 -9.44 -14.99
C GLY A 41 -1.40 -8.46 -15.29
N GLU A 42 -1.68 -7.25 -15.77
CA GLU A 42 -0.66 -6.19 -15.86
C GLU A 42 -0.33 -5.65 -14.46
N ASN A 43 0.97 -5.60 -14.14
CA ASN A 43 1.42 -5.07 -12.86
C ASN A 43 1.14 -3.56 -12.79
N ALA A 44 0.42 -3.17 -11.76
CA ALA A 44 0.08 -1.79 -11.48
C ALA A 44 1.33 -0.90 -11.40
N ASN A 45 1.46 -0.01 -12.39
CA ASN A 45 2.40 1.09 -12.38
C ASN A 45 1.62 2.40 -12.21
N TRP A 46 2.23 3.36 -11.53
CA TRP A 46 1.66 4.70 -11.41
C TRP A 46 2.06 5.55 -12.63
N CYS A 47 1.28 6.58 -12.92
CA CYS A 47 1.62 7.53 -13.99
C CYS A 47 1.03 8.92 -13.74
N ILE A 48 1.34 9.85 -14.64
CA ILE A 48 0.71 11.18 -14.67
C ILE A 48 -0.37 11.19 -15.75
N LEU A 49 -1.64 11.24 -15.35
CA LEU A 49 -2.78 11.38 -16.25
C LEU A 49 -3.40 12.76 -16.09
N GLY A 50 -3.37 13.56 -17.16
CA GLY A 50 -3.92 14.92 -17.14
C GLY A 50 -3.30 15.80 -16.05
N GLY A 51 -2.00 15.64 -15.77
CA GLY A 51 -1.27 16.36 -14.72
C GLY A 51 -1.50 15.84 -13.30
N LYS A 52 -2.28 14.77 -13.12
CA LYS A 52 -2.51 14.13 -11.81
C LYS A 52 -1.73 12.84 -11.69
N LYS A 53 -1.17 12.58 -10.50
CA LYS A 53 -0.57 11.28 -10.19
C LYS A 53 -1.69 10.27 -10.00
N VAL A 54 -1.68 9.20 -10.78
CA VAL A 54 -2.67 8.12 -10.68
C VAL A 54 -1.93 6.83 -10.38
N LEU A 55 -2.37 6.13 -9.34
CA LEU A 55 -1.88 4.81 -8.96
C LEU A 55 -3.00 3.81 -9.19
N PHE A 56 -2.72 2.78 -9.96
CA PHE A 56 -3.68 1.73 -10.25
C PHE A 56 -3.49 0.56 -9.27
N LEU A 57 -4.57 -0.11 -8.92
CA LEU A 57 -4.54 -1.37 -8.19
C LEU A 57 -5.45 -2.36 -8.91
N ASP A 58 -4.97 -3.58 -9.09
CA ASP A 58 -5.79 -4.62 -9.67
C ASP A 58 -6.85 -5.10 -8.67
N LEU A 59 -8.11 -4.95 -9.05
CA LEU A 59 -9.25 -5.38 -8.24
C LEU A 59 -9.32 -6.92 -8.12
N ALA A 60 -8.81 -7.65 -9.11
CA ALA A 60 -8.76 -9.11 -9.08
C ALA A 60 -7.64 -9.66 -8.21
N ALA A 61 -6.64 -8.83 -7.86
CA ALA A 61 -5.51 -9.24 -7.06
C ALA A 61 -5.87 -9.43 -5.57
N SER A 62 -5.20 -10.38 -4.92
CA SER A 62 -5.32 -10.57 -3.47
C SER A 62 -4.78 -9.37 -2.70
N THR A 63 -5.16 -9.24 -1.43
CA THR A 63 -4.68 -8.16 -0.54
C THR A 63 -3.15 -8.07 -0.48
N SER A 64 -2.46 -9.22 -0.53
CA SER A 64 -1.00 -9.26 -0.52
C SER A 64 -0.40 -8.75 -1.83
N GLU A 65 -1.01 -9.10 -2.96
CA GLU A 65 -0.58 -8.63 -4.29
C GLU A 65 -0.86 -7.13 -4.45
N GLN A 66 -2.03 -6.65 -4.02
CA GLN A 66 -2.34 -5.22 -3.99
C GLN A 66 -1.38 -4.43 -3.09
N LEU A 67 -0.97 -5.02 -1.96
CA LEU A 67 0.05 -4.42 -1.09
C LEU A 67 1.40 -4.32 -1.80
N GLN A 68 1.81 -5.37 -2.50
CA GLN A 68 3.06 -5.34 -3.27
C GLN A 68 3.00 -4.26 -4.37
N GLN A 69 1.90 -4.21 -5.12
CA GLN A 69 1.67 -3.21 -6.17
C GLN A 69 1.82 -1.76 -5.68
N ILE A 70 1.20 -1.43 -4.53
CA ILE A 70 1.33 -0.06 -3.98
C ILE A 70 2.73 0.20 -3.41
N GLU A 71 3.38 -0.79 -2.80
CA GLU A 71 4.75 -0.64 -2.31
C GLU A 71 5.73 -0.39 -3.47
N ASP A 72 5.60 -1.13 -4.58
CA ASP A 72 6.42 -0.95 -5.79
C ASP A 72 6.19 0.43 -6.41
N ALA A 73 4.94 0.86 -6.58
CA ALA A 73 4.61 2.15 -7.14
C ALA A 73 5.13 3.33 -6.30
N LEU A 74 5.03 3.24 -4.96
CA LEU A 74 5.57 4.25 -4.05
C LEU A 74 7.10 4.28 -4.08
N GLN A 75 7.74 3.12 -4.17
CA GLN A 75 9.19 3.00 -4.29
C GLN A 75 9.68 3.66 -5.59
N ASP A 76 9.06 3.33 -6.72
CA ASP A 76 9.38 3.91 -8.02
C ASP A 76 9.19 5.44 -8.04
N TYR A 77 8.10 5.93 -7.45
CA TYR A 77 7.86 7.37 -7.31
C TYR A 77 8.96 8.05 -6.48
N SER A 78 9.39 7.41 -5.39
CA SER A 78 10.45 7.96 -4.54
C SER A 78 11.78 8.08 -5.29
N LEU A 79 12.13 7.07 -6.10
CA LEU A 79 13.34 7.04 -6.92
C LEU A 79 13.29 8.12 -8.01
N GLN A 80 12.15 8.26 -8.70
CA GLN A 80 11.99 9.28 -9.74
C GLN A 80 12.02 10.71 -9.19
N ARG A 81 11.66 10.94 -7.92
CA ARG A 81 11.72 12.26 -7.28
C ARG A 81 13.13 12.62 -6.78
N ALA A 82 13.97 11.62 -6.51
CA ALA A 82 15.33 11.81 -6.02
C ALA A 82 16.36 11.99 -7.15
N ALA A 83 15.98 11.69 -8.39
CA ALA A 83 16.76 11.91 -9.60
C ALA A 83 16.59 13.34 -10.13
#